data_AF-V2ZI92-F1
#
_entry.id   AF-V2ZI92-F1
#
_cell.length_a   1.000
_cell.length_b   1.000
_cell.length_c   1.000
_cell.angle_alpha   90.00
_cell.angle_beta   90.00
_cell.angle_gamma   90.00
#
_symmetry.space_group_name_H-M   'P 1'
#
loop_
_entity.id
_entity.type
_entity.pdbx_description
1 polymer ?
#
loop_
_entity_poly.entity_id
_entity_poly.type
_entity_poly.pdbx_seq_one_letter_code
_entity_poly.pdbx_strand_id
1 'polypeptide(L)'
;MILYLECRSYGISLDIPTTRDEAASTIFSLIAGFEDEPAEISISGVNSPIPNLYPYIQHADLESGADIEKLNTLDARINGMTQEEQRLFSGALELECTGDLDFAVHVANSLDRYEIFPKIKTDEDLGRFLVDTAFITGKFRFPEEARPYLDYARIGAEQRDTLGGAYTAHGFVKRREEAPVQEETPKAMLLTLTASEQSYPLVLPASERQLEHAKKSLGIEDFAQAVIANAEYTAPYLNQLIPMDSITVEDANEMALCLQRLKKDGEIMKYCAALEVEEPSTFTEALDMAIDIDDYELISDSEREYGRQALRRMGANGEVLEAIEGHTDFDQLGSEMMEEDGVRRTGFGLVRRLGTPFPPVPEPDQQMGGLSC
;
A
#
# COMPACT_ATOMS: atom_id res chain seq x y z
N MET A 1 30.40 -7.80 -17.47
CA MET A 1 31.15 -6.53 -17.31
C MET A 1 32.59 -6.80 -17.65
N ILE A 2 33.38 -5.80 -18.04
CA ILE A 2 34.81 -5.98 -18.29
C ILE A 2 35.60 -4.98 -17.44
N LEU A 3 36.49 -5.45 -16.58
CA LEU A 3 37.39 -4.62 -15.79
C LEU A 3 38.69 -4.40 -16.54
N TYR A 4 39.22 -3.18 -16.49
CA TYR A 4 40.56 -2.87 -16.99
C TYR A 4 41.50 -2.79 -15.79
N LEU A 5 42.50 -3.66 -15.77
CA LEU A 5 43.52 -3.73 -14.74
C LEU A 5 44.79 -3.07 -15.25
N GLU A 6 45.47 -2.32 -14.40
CA GLU A 6 46.73 -1.68 -14.73
C GLU A 6 47.79 -1.97 -13.67
N CYS A 7 49.00 -2.27 -14.14
CA CYS A 7 50.21 -2.34 -13.35
C CYS A 7 51.36 -1.71 -14.15
N ARG A 8 51.98 -0.65 -13.62
CA ARG A 8 53.20 -0.02 -14.18
C ARG A 8 53.12 0.29 -15.69
N SER A 9 51.99 0.81 -16.17
CA SER A 9 51.71 1.15 -17.58
C SER A 9 51.38 -0.03 -18.51
N TYR A 10 51.30 -1.25 -17.97
CA TYR A 10 50.73 -2.40 -18.67
C TYR A 10 49.28 -2.58 -18.25
N GLY A 11 48.40 -2.79 -19.23
CA GLY A 11 46.97 -2.99 -19.00
C GLY A 11 46.48 -4.33 -19.54
N ILE A 12 45.62 -5.01 -18.78
CA ILE A 12 44.92 -6.22 -19.21
C ILE A 12 43.43 -6.12 -18.86
N SER A 13 42.58 -6.78 -19.63
CA SER A 13 41.15 -6.87 -19.34
C SER A 13 40.82 -8.15 -18.58
N LEU A 14 39.90 -8.04 -17.61
CA LEU A 14 39.30 -9.16 -16.89
C LEU A 14 37.79 -9.18 -17.14
N ASP A 15 37.29 -10.25 -17.74
CA ASP A 15 35.86 -10.45 -17.96
C ASP A 15 35.17 -10.88 -16.66
N ILE A 16 34.00 -10.31 -16.37
CA ILE A 16 33.12 -10.68 -15.27
C ILE A 16 31.82 -11.24 -15.88
N PRO A 17 31.32 -12.41 -15.41
CA PRO A 17 31.75 -13.12 -14.21
C PRO A 17 33.07 -13.87 -14.34
N THR A 18 33.83 -13.97 -13.25
CA THR A 18 35.12 -14.67 -13.18
C THR A 18 35.24 -15.54 -11.94
N THR A 19 36.16 -16.49 -11.94
CA THR A 19 36.55 -17.26 -10.75
C THR A 19 37.84 -16.71 -10.13
N ARG A 20 38.11 -17.08 -8.88
CA ARG A 20 39.37 -16.70 -8.21
C ARG A 20 40.61 -17.17 -8.97
N ASP A 21 40.56 -18.37 -9.54
CA ASP A 21 41.69 -18.94 -10.27
C ASP A 21 41.93 -18.20 -11.60
N GLU A 22 40.87 -17.81 -12.29
CA GLU A 22 40.95 -17.00 -13.52
C GLU A 22 41.44 -15.56 -13.25
N ALA A 23 40.94 -14.93 -12.19
CA ALA A 23 41.41 -13.63 -11.75
C ALA A 23 42.91 -13.69 -11.37
N ALA A 24 43.32 -14.68 -10.60
CA ALA A 24 44.72 -14.90 -10.22
C ALA A 24 45.62 -15.17 -11.44
N SER A 25 45.14 -15.94 -12.42
CA SER A 25 45.85 -16.19 -13.68
C SER A 25 46.03 -14.91 -14.51
N THR A 26 44.99 -14.08 -14.57
CA THR A 26 45.03 -12.76 -15.25
C THR A 26 46.01 -11.82 -14.55
N ILE A 27 45.99 -11.79 -13.21
CA ILE A 27 46.94 -11.03 -12.39
C ILE A 27 48.38 -11.51 -12.61
N PHE A 28 48.62 -12.83 -12.58
CA PHE A 28 49.93 -13.42 -12.84
C PHE A 28 50.47 -13.01 -14.22
N SER A 29 49.60 -12.99 -15.23
CA SER A 29 49.94 -12.55 -16.59
C SER A 29 50.28 -11.05 -16.66
N LEU A 30 49.61 -10.23 -15.84
CA LEU A 30 49.85 -8.78 -15.76
C LEU A 30 51.20 -8.43 -15.12
N ILE A 31 51.61 -9.20 -14.10
CA ILE A 31 52.87 -8.98 -13.38
C ILE A 31 54.06 -9.77 -13.96
N ALA A 32 53.83 -10.59 -14.99
CA ALA A 32 54.86 -11.40 -15.62
C ALA A 32 56.06 -10.54 -16.07
N GLY A 33 57.25 -10.85 -15.55
CA GLY A 33 58.47 -10.06 -15.78
C GLY A 33 58.77 -8.98 -14.73
N PHE A 34 57.92 -8.82 -13.71
CA PHE A 34 58.11 -7.92 -12.56
C PHE A 34 58.04 -8.65 -11.21
N GLU A 35 58.23 -9.97 -11.22
CA GLU A 35 58.01 -10.89 -10.09
C GLU A 35 58.84 -10.56 -8.84
N ASP A 36 60.00 -9.91 -9.01
CA ASP A 36 60.93 -9.58 -7.92
C ASP A 36 60.62 -8.26 -7.20
N GLU A 37 59.59 -7.52 -7.63
CA GLU A 37 59.23 -6.22 -7.08
C GLU A 37 57.75 -6.14 -6.67
N PRO A 38 57.39 -5.39 -5.62
CA PRO A 38 55.99 -5.18 -5.27
C PRO A 38 55.28 -4.46 -6.44
N ALA A 39 54.30 -5.14 -7.02
CA ALA A 39 53.45 -4.65 -8.08
C ALA A 39 52.08 -4.31 -7.48
N GLU A 40 51.75 -3.03 -7.43
CA GLU A 40 50.42 -2.58 -7.01
C GLU A 40 49.49 -2.67 -8.23
N ILE A 41 48.49 -3.53 -8.14
CA ILE A 41 47.50 -3.75 -9.18
C ILE A 41 46.31 -2.85 -8.86
N SER A 42 45.87 -2.09 -9.86
CA SER A 42 44.70 -1.23 -9.72
C SER A 42 43.71 -1.50 -10.84
N ILE A 43 42.42 -1.34 -10.53
CA ILE A 43 41.38 -1.30 -11.54
C ILE A 43 41.39 0.13 -12.08
N SER A 44 41.77 0.31 -13.35
CA SER A 44 41.88 1.61 -14.02
C SER A 44 40.61 2.01 -14.77
N GLY A 45 39.69 1.05 -14.97
CA GLY A 45 38.41 1.32 -15.61
C GLY A 45 37.46 0.13 -15.61
N VAL A 46 36.24 0.38 -16.07
CA VAL A 46 35.23 -0.66 -16.30
C VAL A 46 34.40 -0.34 -17.53
N ASN A 47 34.15 -1.38 -18.33
CA ASN A 47 33.14 -1.36 -19.37
C ASN A 47 31.86 -2.03 -18.85
N SER A 48 30.84 -1.21 -18.61
CA SER A 48 29.54 -1.61 -18.07
C SER A 48 28.43 -0.75 -18.69
N PRO A 49 27.19 -1.27 -18.81
CA PRO A 49 26.01 -0.46 -19.10
C PRO A 49 25.78 0.68 -18.10
N ILE A 50 26.36 0.59 -16.90
CA ILE A 50 26.29 1.60 -15.85
C ILE A 50 27.55 2.48 -15.88
N PRO A 51 27.47 3.71 -16.42
CA PRO A 51 28.65 4.53 -16.73
C PRO A 51 29.40 5.04 -15.50
N ASN A 52 28.68 5.24 -14.39
CA ASN A 52 29.20 5.79 -13.14
C ASN A 52 29.60 4.70 -12.12
N LEU A 53 29.84 3.47 -12.58
CA LEU A 53 30.13 2.35 -11.68
C LEU A 53 31.59 2.33 -11.18
N TYR A 54 32.52 2.87 -11.97
CA TYR A 54 33.96 2.83 -11.68
C TYR A 54 34.35 3.24 -10.23
N PRO A 55 33.86 4.37 -9.69
CA PRO A 55 34.27 4.82 -8.36
C PRO A 55 33.94 3.83 -7.23
N TYR A 56 32.92 3.00 -7.41
CA TYR A 56 32.47 2.02 -6.42
C TYR A 56 33.29 0.72 -6.45
N ILE A 57 33.90 0.40 -7.60
CA ILE A 57 34.58 -0.89 -7.79
C ILE A 57 36.10 -0.77 -7.91
N GLN A 58 36.64 0.44 -8.08
CA GLN A 58 38.07 0.68 -8.29
C GLN A 58 38.98 0.16 -7.17
N HIS A 59 38.43 -0.06 -5.97
CA HIS A 59 39.15 -0.56 -4.79
C HIS A 59 38.84 -2.02 -4.44
N ALA A 60 38.19 -2.77 -5.34
CA ALA A 60 37.89 -4.18 -5.11
C ALA A 60 39.17 -5.03 -5.04
N ASP A 61 39.26 -5.91 -4.04
CA ASP A 61 40.38 -6.84 -3.90
C ASP A 61 40.17 -8.09 -4.77
N LEU A 62 40.88 -8.15 -5.89
CA LEU A 62 40.78 -9.26 -6.85
C LEU A 62 41.46 -10.56 -6.37
N GLU A 63 42.20 -10.55 -5.25
CA GLU A 63 42.71 -11.77 -4.63
C GLU A 63 41.72 -12.37 -3.62
N SER A 64 40.78 -11.55 -3.14
CA SER A 64 39.69 -11.92 -2.24
C SER A 64 38.55 -12.59 -3.00
N GLY A 65 38.26 -13.84 -2.64
CA GLY A 65 37.10 -14.55 -3.18
C GLY A 65 35.77 -13.83 -2.91
N ALA A 66 35.66 -13.10 -1.80
CA ALA A 66 34.43 -12.38 -1.44
C ALA A 66 34.16 -11.20 -2.37
N ASP A 67 35.19 -10.44 -2.75
CA ASP A 67 35.03 -9.30 -3.65
C ASP A 67 34.79 -9.76 -5.09
N ILE A 68 35.40 -10.87 -5.52
CA ILE A 68 35.05 -11.53 -6.79
C ILE A 68 33.57 -11.95 -6.80
N GLU A 69 33.08 -12.57 -5.73
CA GLU A 69 31.66 -12.95 -5.63
C GLU A 69 30.73 -11.74 -5.69
N LYS A 70 31.09 -10.63 -5.05
CA LYS A 70 30.33 -9.37 -5.12
C LYS A 70 30.34 -8.78 -6.54
N LEU A 71 31.48 -8.76 -7.22
CA LEU A 71 31.59 -8.31 -8.62
C LEU A 71 30.73 -9.16 -9.55
N ASN A 72 30.76 -10.49 -9.39
CA ASN A 72 29.93 -11.43 -10.13
C ASN A 72 28.43 -11.21 -9.86
N THR A 73 28.06 -10.98 -8.59
CA THR A 73 26.68 -10.71 -8.19
C THR A 73 26.19 -9.41 -8.81
N LEU A 74 27.01 -8.36 -8.78
CA LEU A 74 26.71 -7.08 -9.37
C LEU A 74 26.54 -7.19 -10.89
N ASP A 75 27.41 -7.95 -11.56
CA ASP A 75 27.28 -8.23 -13.00
C ASP A 75 25.97 -8.93 -13.36
N ALA A 76 25.66 -10.01 -12.64
CA ALA A 76 24.43 -10.77 -12.83
C ALA A 76 23.20 -9.87 -12.65
N ARG A 77 23.23 -8.97 -11.66
CA ARG A 77 22.16 -8.00 -11.44
C ARG A 77 22.05 -7.00 -12.59
N ILE A 78 23.14 -6.38 -13.01
CA ILE A 78 23.14 -5.40 -14.11
C ILE A 78 22.63 -6.02 -15.42
N ASN A 79 23.03 -7.26 -15.71
CA ASN A 79 22.59 -7.99 -16.90
C ASN A 79 21.11 -8.42 -16.82
N GLY A 80 20.59 -8.62 -15.61
CA GLY A 80 19.18 -8.92 -15.37
C GLY A 80 18.26 -7.70 -15.40
N MET A 81 18.81 -6.48 -15.27
CA MET A 81 18.05 -5.24 -15.29
C MET A 81 17.58 -4.87 -16.70
N THR A 82 16.35 -4.37 -16.79
CA THR A 82 15.85 -3.64 -17.96
C THR A 82 16.59 -2.31 -18.14
N GLN A 83 16.46 -1.69 -19.32
CA GLN A 83 17.07 -0.38 -19.57
C GLN A 83 16.56 0.71 -18.61
N GLU A 84 15.31 0.62 -18.16
CA GLU A 84 14.75 1.58 -17.19
C GLU A 84 15.34 1.37 -15.79
N GLU A 85 15.49 0.12 -15.35
CA GLU A 85 16.13 -0.21 -14.08
C GLU A 85 17.61 0.16 -14.08
N GLN A 86 18.33 -0.01 -15.20
CA GLN A 86 19.71 0.44 -15.32
C GLN A 86 19.84 1.98 -15.17
N ARG A 87 18.88 2.74 -15.73
CA ARG A 87 18.84 4.20 -15.56
C ARG A 87 18.54 4.59 -14.12
N LEU A 88 17.60 3.90 -13.48
CA LEU A 88 17.29 4.09 -12.05
C LEU A 88 18.50 3.75 -11.17
N PHE A 89 19.19 2.65 -11.45
CA PHE A 89 20.38 2.23 -10.73
C PHE A 89 21.53 3.23 -10.86
N SER A 90 21.83 3.64 -12.09
CA SER A 90 22.81 4.69 -12.38
C SER A 90 22.47 5.97 -11.61
N GLY A 91 21.21 6.41 -11.66
CA GLY A 91 20.77 7.59 -10.95
C GLY A 91 20.74 7.46 -9.42
N ALA A 92 20.50 6.27 -8.88
CA ALA A 92 20.59 6.00 -7.44
C ALA A 92 22.05 6.10 -6.96
N LEU A 93 23.00 5.57 -7.73
CA LEU A 93 24.43 5.75 -7.43
C LEU A 93 24.85 7.23 -7.51
N GLU A 94 24.29 8.03 -8.41
CA GLU A 94 24.54 9.48 -8.43
C GLU A 94 23.93 10.19 -7.22
N LEU A 95 22.72 9.81 -6.80
CA LEU A 95 22.05 10.40 -5.64
C LEU A 95 22.86 10.20 -4.35
N GLU A 96 23.40 9.00 -4.18
CA GLU A 96 24.07 8.59 -2.94
C GLU A 96 25.49 9.15 -2.81
N CYS A 97 26.11 9.52 -3.94
CA CYS A 97 27.41 10.22 -4.07
C CYS A 97 28.61 9.60 -3.35
N THR A 98 28.44 8.51 -2.60
CA THR A 98 29.41 7.92 -1.68
C THR A 98 29.15 6.41 -1.57
N GLY A 99 30.21 5.60 -1.55
CA GLY A 99 30.10 4.16 -1.35
C GLY A 99 31.28 3.38 -1.91
N ASP A 100 31.27 2.08 -1.61
CA ASP A 100 32.22 1.08 -2.06
C ASP A 100 31.48 -0.03 -2.84
N LEU A 101 32.17 -1.16 -3.09
CA LEU A 101 31.60 -2.28 -3.82
C LEU A 101 30.37 -2.86 -3.10
N ASP A 102 30.41 -2.95 -1.77
CA ASP A 102 29.28 -3.42 -0.96
C ASP A 102 28.08 -2.48 -1.12
N PHE A 103 28.33 -1.17 -1.14
CA PHE A 103 27.28 -0.19 -1.39
C PHE A 103 26.64 -0.36 -2.78
N ALA A 104 27.43 -0.51 -3.84
CA ALA A 104 26.89 -0.71 -5.19
C ALA A 104 26.04 -1.99 -5.28
N VAL A 105 26.48 -3.08 -4.64
CA VAL A 105 25.71 -4.33 -4.54
C VAL A 105 24.42 -4.11 -3.73
N HIS A 106 24.47 -3.35 -2.63
CA HIS A 106 23.30 -3.04 -1.82
C HIS A 106 22.25 -2.26 -2.63
N VAL A 107 22.64 -1.19 -3.31
CA VAL A 107 21.75 -0.38 -4.14
C VAL A 107 21.15 -1.21 -5.28
N ALA A 108 21.96 -2.03 -5.95
CA ALA A 108 21.48 -2.92 -7.02
C ALA A 108 20.41 -3.93 -6.53
N ASN A 109 20.46 -4.32 -5.25
CA ASN A 109 19.49 -5.22 -4.63
C ASN A 109 18.28 -4.50 -4.01
N SER A 110 18.27 -3.17 -3.96
CA SER A 110 17.24 -2.36 -3.32
C SER A 110 16.73 -1.23 -4.22
N LEU A 111 16.67 -1.48 -5.53
CA LEU A 111 16.19 -0.50 -6.52
C LEU A 111 14.73 -0.07 -6.28
N ASP A 112 13.92 -0.94 -5.68
CA ASP A 112 12.55 -0.66 -5.28
C ASP A 112 12.43 0.51 -4.28
N ARG A 113 13.51 0.83 -3.56
CA ARG A 113 13.58 2.00 -2.65
C ARG A 113 13.81 3.32 -3.37
N TYR A 114 14.00 3.31 -4.68
CA TYR A 114 14.23 4.51 -5.48
C TYR A 114 13.10 4.72 -6.48
N GLU A 115 12.96 5.97 -6.92
CA GLU A 115 12.01 6.36 -7.95
C GLU A 115 12.67 7.37 -8.88
N ILE A 116 12.41 7.21 -10.18
CA ILE A 116 12.90 8.11 -11.23
C ILE A 116 11.75 8.80 -11.93
N PHE A 117 11.89 10.10 -12.15
CA PHE A 117 10.99 10.94 -12.93
C PHE A 117 11.72 11.44 -14.18
N PRO A 118 11.67 10.71 -15.31
CA PRO A 118 12.54 10.97 -16.46
C PRO A 118 12.35 12.33 -17.13
N LYS A 119 11.18 12.94 -16.93
CA LYS A 119 10.79 14.23 -17.53
C LYS A 119 11.23 15.43 -16.70
N ILE A 120 11.64 15.23 -15.45
CA ILE A 120 12.02 16.31 -14.53
C ILE A 120 13.54 16.44 -14.58
N LYS A 121 14.06 17.54 -15.12
CA LYS A 121 15.52 17.74 -15.26
C LYS A 121 16.01 19.02 -14.59
N THR A 122 15.10 19.89 -14.21
CA THR A 122 15.39 21.19 -13.61
C THR A 122 14.48 21.46 -12.43
N ASP A 123 14.87 22.43 -11.60
CA ASP A 123 14.02 22.92 -10.52
C ASP A 123 12.69 23.47 -11.07
N GLU A 124 12.69 24.10 -12.26
CA GLU A 124 11.45 24.57 -12.90
C GLU A 124 10.52 23.41 -13.26
N ASP A 125 11.04 22.32 -13.83
CA ASP A 125 10.24 21.13 -14.16
C ASP A 125 9.65 20.50 -12.89
N LEU A 126 10.42 20.46 -11.80
CA LEU A 126 9.98 19.91 -10.52
C LEU A 126 8.88 20.77 -9.91
N GLY A 127 9.04 22.10 -9.90
CA GLY A 127 8.02 23.02 -9.42
C GLY A 127 6.72 22.92 -10.21
N ARG A 128 6.80 22.84 -11.55
CA ARG A 128 5.62 22.63 -12.41
C ARG A 128 4.92 21.32 -12.10
N PHE A 129 5.70 20.23 -12.02
CA PHE A 129 5.17 18.92 -11.67
C PHE A 129 4.44 18.91 -10.32
N LEU A 130 4.99 19.58 -9.30
CA LEU A 130 4.37 19.66 -7.96
C LEU A 130 3.03 20.43 -7.98
N VAL A 131 2.96 21.54 -8.70
CA VAL A 131 1.72 22.34 -8.83
C VAL A 131 0.67 21.63 -9.70
N ASP A 132 1.10 20.95 -10.76
CA ASP A 132 0.20 20.22 -11.66
C ASP A 132 -0.38 18.97 -10.99
N THR A 133 0.39 18.32 -10.11
CA THR A 133 -0.06 17.14 -9.34
C THR A 133 -0.73 17.46 -8.02
N ALA A 134 -0.93 18.75 -7.69
CA ALA A 134 -1.52 19.21 -6.44
C ALA A 134 -2.95 18.71 -6.18
N PHE A 135 -3.68 18.31 -7.23
CA PHE A 135 -4.99 17.67 -7.07
C PHE A 135 -4.87 16.25 -6.47
N ILE A 136 -3.78 15.54 -6.77
CA ILE A 136 -3.47 14.20 -6.27
C ILE A 136 -2.81 14.28 -4.89
N THR A 137 -1.77 15.11 -4.75
CA THR A 137 -0.95 15.17 -3.53
C THR A 137 -1.56 16.02 -2.43
N GLY A 138 -2.51 16.91 -2.77
CA GLY A 138 -3.07 17.90 -1.85
C GLY A 138 -2.08 19.01 -1.43
N LYS A 139 -0.80 18.89 -1.80
CA LYS A 139 0.28 19.82 -1.51
C LYS A 139 0.50 20.71 -2.74
N PHE A 140 0.75 22.01 -2.55
CA PHE A 140 0.95 23.01 -3.62
C PHE A 140 -0.28 23.38 -4.46
N ARG A 141 -1.46 23.44 -3.83
CA ARG A 141 -2.68 23.95 -4.48
C ARG A 141 -2.67 25.48 -4.56
N PHE A 142 -2.72 26.00 -5.78
CA PHE A 142 -2.85 27.43 -6.07
C PHE A 142 -4.07 27.67 -6.98
N PRO A 143 -4.76 28.82 -6.86
CA PRO A 143 -5.79 29.23 -7.81
C PRO A 143 -5.25 29.27 -9.24
N GLU A 144 -6.08 28.94 -10.24
CA GLU A 144 -5.65 28.88 -11.65
C GLU A 144 -5.13 30.24 -12.15
N GLU A 145 -5.70 31.34 -11.65
CA GLU A 145 -5.32 32.70 -12.00
C GLU A 145 -3.90 33.05 -11.52
N ALA A 146 -3.41 32.40 -10.46
CA ALA A 146 -2.08 32.62 -9.91
C ALA A 146 -0.99 31.83 -10.64
N ARG A 147 -1.34 30.70 -11.30
CA ARG A 147 -0.39 29.78 -11.96
C ARG A 147 0.56 30.46 -12.95
N PRO A 148 0.16 31.44 -13.78
CA PRO A 148 1.09 32.11 -14.69
C PRO A 148 2.18 32.95 -14.00
N TYR A 149 1.96 33.30 -12.72
CA TYR A 149 2.83 34.19 -11.95
C TYR A 149 3.70 33.45 -10.92
N LEU A 150 3.56 32.13 -10.80
CA LEU A 150 4.35 31.33 -9.87
C LEU A 150 5.80 31.20 -10.34
N ASP A 151 6.74 31.32 -9.40
CA ASP A 151 8.14 31.00 -9.62
C ASP A 151 8.37 29.50 -9.42
N TYR A 152 8.13 28.73 -10.48
CA TYR A 152 8.27 27.27 -10.45
C TYR A 152 9.71 26.83 -10.15
N ALA A 153 10.72 27.58 -10.60
CA ALA A 153 12.11 27.26 -10.32
C ALA A 153 12.40 27.34 -8.81
N ARG A 154 11.90 28.38 -8.13
CA ARG A 154 12.07 28.49 -6.69
C ARG A 154 11.30 27.40 -5.92
N ILE A 155 10.06 27.10 -6.33
CA ILE A 155 9.26 26.03 -5.71
C ILE A 155 10.00 24.70 -5.81
N GLY A 156 10.50 24.35 -6.99
CA GLY A 156 11.23 23.10 -7.18
C GLY A 156 12.54 23.06 -6.40
N ALA A 157 13.30 24.16 -6.36
CA ALA A 157 14.57 24.20 -5.63
C ALA A 157 14.37 23.98 -4.12
N GLU A 158 13.38 24.64 -3.50
CA GLU A 158 13.05 24.44 -2.09
C GLU A 158 12.59 23.01 -1.80
N GLN A 159 11.88 22.38 -2.74
CA GLN A 159 11.38 21.02 -2.57
C GLN A 159 12.39 19.93 -2.90
N ARG A 160 13.34 20.17 -3.80
CA ARG A 160 14.41 19.23 -4.14
C ARG A 160 15.17 18.79 -2.88
N ASP A 161 15.57 19.77 -2.06
CA ASP A 161 16.32 19.53 -0.84
C ASP A 161 15.46 18.79 0.21
N THR A 162 14.16 19.11 0.27
CA THR A 162 13.19 18.44 1.15
C THR A 162 12.95 16.98 0.75
N LEU A 163 12.86 16.71 -0.54
CA LEU A 163 12.63 15.37 -1.10
C LEU A 163 13.89 14.49 -1.09
N GLY A 164 15.06 15.06 -0.78
CA GLY A 164 16.34 14.36 -0.81
C GLY A 164 16.61 13.73 -2.17
N GLY A 165 16.30 14.44 -3.25
CA GLY A 165 16.47 13.96 -4.63
C GLY A 165 17.56 14.69 -5.40
N ALA A 166 18.06 14.06 -6.45
CA ALA A 166 19.13 14.55 -7.31
C ALA A 166 18.72 14.53 -8.79
N TYR A 167 19.21 15.51 -9.55
CA TYR A 167 19.09 15.49 -11.01
C TYR A 167 20.22 14.67 -11.61
N THR A 168 19.81 13.69 -12.40
CA THR A 168 20.70 12.75 -13.08
C THR A 168 20.58 12.96 -14.59
N ALA A 169 21.48 12.35 -15.37
CA ALA A 169 21.35 12.33 -16.83
C ALA A 169 20.02 11.72 -17.32
N HIS A 170 19.36 10.93 -16.47
CA HIS A 170 18.13 10.21 -16.78
C HIS A 170 16.86 10.85 -16.21
N GLY A 171 16.98 11.95 -15.46
CA GLY A 171 15.86 12.65 -14.82
C GLY A 171 16.07 12.83 -13.32
N PHE A 172 15.02 13.23 -12.62
CA PHE A 172 15.06 13.41 -11.17
C PHE A 172 14.91 12.06 -10.47
N VAL A 173 15.91 11.70 -9.66
CA VAL A 173 15.89 10.49 -8.84
C VAL A 173 15.79 10.89 -7.38
N LYS A 174 14.91 10.23 -6.64
CA LYS A 174 14.84 10.37 -5.19
C LYS A 174 14.72 9.00 -4.55
N ARG A 175 15.08 8.92 -3.27
CA ARG A 175 14.62 7.82 -2.45
C ARG A 175 13.11 7.90 -2.40
N ARG A 176 12.43 6.76 -2.54
CA ARG A 176 11.07 6.68 -2.04
C ARG A 176 11.16 7.06 -0.57
N GLU A 177 10.26 7.94 -0.11
CA GLU A 177 10.02 8.01 1.32
C GLU A 177 9.83 6.56 1.78
N GLU A 178 10.28 6.21 2.99
CA GLU A 178 9.81 4.98 3.62
C GLU A 178 8.31 5.16 3.90
N ALA A 179 7.51 5.22 2.82
CA ALA A 179 6.24 4.56 2.78
C ALA A 179 6.61 3.13 3.17
N PRO A 180 6.26 2.70 4.40
CA PRO A 180 6.45 1.31 4.76
C PRO A 180 5.84 0.53 3.62
N VAL A 181 6.66 -0.39 3.08
CA VAL A 181 6.30 -1.32 2.02
C VAL A 181 4.81 -1.59 2.15
N GLN A 182 4.03 -0.94 1.28
CA GLN A 182 2.64 -1.32 1.14
C GLN A 182 2.76 -2.70 0.53
N GLU A 183 2.71 -3.73 1.36
CA GLU A 183 1.75 -4.77 1.04
C GLU A 183 0.49 -4.00 0.64
N GLU A 184 0.12 -4.05 -0.64
CA GLU A 184 -0.99 -3.32 -1.25
C GLU A 184 -2.30 -3.72 -0.56
N THR A 185 -2.48 -3.28 0.67
CA THR A 185 -3.70 -3.42 1.44
C THR A 185 -4.60 -2.28 0.95
N PRO A 186 -5.69 -2.58 0.25
CA PRO A 186 -6.53 -1.56 -0.37
C PRO A 186 -7.12 -0.64 0.70
N LYS A 187 -6.81 0.66 0.62
CA LYS A 187 -7.26 1.67 1.60
C LYS A 187 -8.77 1.56 1.86
N ALA A 188 -9.15 1.38 3.12
CA ALA A 188 -10.55 1.27 3.54
C ALA A 188 -11.03 2.54 4.25
N MET A 189 -10.14 3.15 5.05
CA MET A 189 -10.42 4.34 5.85
C MET A 189 -9.28 5.36 5.80
N LEU A 190 -9.60 6.61 6.09
CA LEU A 190 -8.67 7.69 6.35
C LEU A 190 -9.09 8.40 7.64
N LEU A 191 -8.21 8.40 8.64
CA LEU A 191 -8.37 9.21 9.84
C LEU A 191 -7.58 10.51 9.72
N THR A 192 -8.14 11.59 10.25
CA THR A 192 -7.40 12.83 10.50
C THR A 192 -7.13 12.93 11.99
N LEU A 193 -5.88 12.67 12.38
CA LEU A 193 -5.43 12.76 13.77
C LEU A 193 -4.90 14.16 14.04
N THR A 194 -5.23 14.71 15.20
CA THR A 194 -4.74 16.01 15.65
C THR A 194 -4.18 15.91 17.05
N ALA A 195 -2.99 16.45 17.27
CA ALA A 195 -2.36 16.54 18.58
C ALA A 195 -1.61 17.86 18.68
N SER A 196 -1.89 18.65 19.74
CA SER A 196 -1.37 20.01 19.88
C SER A 196 -1.65 20.87 18.63
N GLU A 197 -0.62 21.35 17.92
CA GLU A 197 -0.76 22.13 16.67
C GLU A 197 -0.48 21.30 15.40
N GLN A 198 -0.30 19.98 15.55
CA GLN A 198 0.02 19.07 14.45
C GLN A 198 -1.20 18.28 14.01
N SER A 199 -1.34 18.09 12.70
CA SER A 199 -2.37 17.25 12.08
C SER A 199 -1.69 16.21 11.20
N TYR A 200 -2.14 14.96 11.29
CA TYR A 200 -1.59 13.85 10.54
C TYR A 200 -2.71 13.00 9.90
N PRO A 201 -2.73 12.87 8.56
CA PRO A 201 -3.65 11.96 7.89
C PRO A 201 -3.13 10.52 7.97
N LEU A 202 -3.87 9.64 8.65
CA LEU A 202 -3.53 8.22 8.81
C LEU A 202 -4.46 7.37 7.94
N VAL A 203 -3.90 6.75 6.91
CA VAL A 203 -4.61 5.79 6.05
C VAL A 203 -4.69 4.44 6.75
N LEU A 204 -5.88 3.84 6.76
CA LEU A 204 -6.17 2.56 7.39
C LEU A 204 -6.66 1.51 6.36
N PRO A 205 -6.35 0.22 6.55
CA PRO A 205 -5.57 -0.31 7.67
C PRO A 205 -4.08 0.07 7.54
N ALA A 206 -3.47 0.35 8.69
CA ALA A 206 -2.09 0.74 8.86
C ALA A 206 -1.31 -0.40 9.54
N SER A 207 -0.12 -0.66 9.02
CA SER A 207 0.88 -1.51 9.67
C SER A 207 1.41 -0.86 10.94
N GLU A 208 1.97 -1.67 11.85
CA GLU A 208 2.60 -1.20 13.09
C GLU A 208 3.65 -0.10 12.83
N ARG A 209 4.42 -0.23 11.73
CA ARG A 209 5.39 0.80 11.32
C ARG A 209 4.73 2.13 10.95
N GLN A 210 3.57 2.10 10.28
CA GLN A 210 2.80 3.32 9.94
C GLN A 210 2.24 3.98 11.18
N LEU A 211 1.75 3.18 12.12
CA LEU A 211 1.22 3.66 13.39
C LEU A 211 2.34 4.35 14.21
N GLU A 212 3.50 3.72 14.34
CA GLU A 212 4.65 4.31 15.04
C GLU A 212 5.17 5.58 14.35
N HIS A 213 5.17 5.61 13.01
CA HIS A 213 5.54 6.81 12.27
C HIS A 213 4.53 7.96 12.46
N ALA A 214 3.23 7.66 12.51
CA ALA A 214 2.19 8.64 12.78
C ALA A 214 2.34 9.24 14.18
N LYS A 215 2.61 8.41 15.19
CA LYS A 215 2.91 8.86 16.57
C LYS A 215 4.11 9.81 16.61
N LYS A 216 5.22 9.41 15.99
CA LYS A 216 6.44 10.24 15.90
C LYS A 216 6.18 11.58 15.19
N SER A 217 5.35 11.57 14.14
CA SER A 217 5.00 12.77 13.36
C SER A 217 4.11 13.75 14.14
N LEU A 218 3.28 13.22 15.04
CA LEU A 218 2.42 13.99 15.95
C LEU A 218 3.11 14.35 17.28
N GLY A 219 4.31 13.82 17.53
CA GLY A 219 5.03 14.01 18.79
C GLY A 219 4.34 13.37 20.00
N ILE A 220 3.58 12.29 19.80
CA ILE A 220 2.84 11.57 20.85
C ILE A 220 3.47 10.20 21.11
N GLU A 221 3.27 9.66 22.32
CA GLU A 221 3.68 8.28 22.67
C GLU A 221 2.54 7.27 22.49
N ASP A 222 1.30 7.75 22.63
CA ASP A 222 0.08 6.94 22.63
C ASP A 222 -1.03 7.68 21.88
N PHE A 223 -1.85 6.96 21.11
CA PHE A 223 -2.92 7.57 20.33
C PHE A 223 -4.05 8.15 21.18
N ALA A 224 -4.20 7.75 22.44
CA ALA A 224 -5.10 8.40 23.40
C ALA A 224 -4.73 9.87 23.67
N GLN A 225 -3.52 10.30 23.29
CA GLN A 225 -3.09 11.70 23.37
C GLN A 225 -3.53 12.53 22.14
N ALA A 226 -4.03 11.88 21.08
CA ALA A 226 -4.52 12.51 19.87
C ALA A 226 -6.05 12.52 19.82
N VAL A 227 -6.60 13.52 19.16
CA VAL A 227 -8.02 13.61 18.83
C VAL A 227 -8.21 13.15 17.39
N ILE A 228 -9.13 12.21 17.18
CA ILE A 228 -9.62 11.83 15.85
C ILE A 228 -10.60 12.91 15.41
N ALA A 229 -10.13 13.85 14.58
CA ALA A 229 -10.92 14.99 14.13
C ALA A 229 -11.91 14.60 13.02
N ASN A 230 -11.58 13.57 12.24
CA ASN A 230 -12.43 13.06 11.16
C ASN A 230 -12.09 11.59 10.85
N ALA A 231 -13.09 10.84 10.40
CA ALA A 231 -12.96 9.51 9.84
C ALA A 231 -13.70 9.45 8.50
N GLU A 232 -12.99 9.11 7.43
CA GLU A 232 -13.55 8.99 6.09
C GLU A 232 -13.40 7.55 5.59
N TYR A 233 -14.45 7.02 4.95
CA TYR A 233 -14.43 5.71 4.33
C TYR A 233 -14.29 5.82 2.81
N THR A 234 -13.63 4.84 2.19
CA THR A 234 -13.56 4.72 0.72
C THR A 234 -14.96 4.60 0.09
N ALA A 235 -15.91 4.02 0.82
CA ALA A 235 -17.32 3.97 0.46
C ALA A 235 -18.10 5.05 1.23
N PRO A 236 -18.51 6.17 0.60
CA PRO A 236 -19.01 7.34 1.33
C PRO A 236 -20.30 7.12 2.12
N TYR A 237 -21.11 6.12 1.76
CA TYR A 237 -22.36 5.81 2.48
C TYR A 237 -22.09 5.25 3.88
N LEU A 238 -20.93 4.66 4.15
CA LEU A 238 -20.56 4.15 5.48
C LEU A 238 -20.43 5.28 6.50
N ASN A 239 -20.10 6.50 6.07
CA ASN A 239 -20.07 7.68 6.97
C ASN A 239 -21.43 7.97 7.63
N GLN A 240 -22.53 7.48 7.05
CA GLN A 240 -23.89 7.67 7.57
C GLN A 240 -24.37 6.50 8.43
N LEU A 241 -23.74 5.32 8.28
CA LEU A 241 -24.15 4.09 8.96
C LEU A 241 -23.28 3.78 10.18
N ILE A 242 -22.02 4.22 10.18
CA ILE A 242 -21.07 3.95 11.27
C ILE A 242 -20.91 5.23 12.09
N PRO A 243 -21.32 5.24 13.37
CA PRO A 243 -21.12 6.39 14.25
C PRO A 243 -19.63 6.58 14.56
N MET A 244 -19.22 7.83 14.84
CA MET A 244 -17.85 8.14 15.28
C MET A 244 -17.70 8.14 16.81
N ASP A 245 -18.79 7.95 17.56
CA ASP A 245 -18.77 7.98 19.01
C ASP A 245 -17.89 6.87 19.59
N SER A 246 -16.99 7.26 20.51
CA SER A 246 -16.01 6.37 21.17
C SER A 246 -14.99 5.69 20.24
N ILE A 247 -14.76 6.22 19.04
CA ILE A 247 -13.73 5.71 18.12
C ILE A 247 -12.31 5.81 18.72
N THR A 248 -11.53 4.74 18.58
CA THR A 248 -10.08 4.70 18.84
C THR A 248 -9.30 4.43 17.54
N VAL A 249 -8.00 4.69 17.53
CA VAL A 249 -7.17 4.41 16.33
C VAL A 249 -7.06 2.91 16.10
N GLU A 250 -7.00 2.14 17.18
CA GLU A 250 -6.96 0.68 17.21
C GLU A 250 -8.25 0.08 16.64
N ASP A 251 -9.42 0.50 17.14
CA ASP A 251 -10.72 0.04 16.64
C ASP A 251 -10.93 0.43 15.18
N ALA A 252 -10.51 1.65 14.82
CA ALA A 252 -10.57 2.11 13.44
C ALA A 252 -9.68 1.27 12.50
N ASN A 253 -8.51 0.84 12.97
CA ASN A 253 -7.61 -0.01 12.22
C ASN A 253 -8.21 -1.40 12.02
N GLU A 254 -8.81 -1.96 13.07
CA GLU A 254 -9.50 -3.26 13.01
C GLU A 254 -10.73 -3.18 12.09
N MET A 255 -11.54 -2.12 12.21
CA MET A 255 -12.66 -1.85 11.30
C MET A 255 -12.20 -1.83 9.85
N ALA A 256 -11.09 -1.15 9.56
CA ALA A 256 -10.54 -1.09 8.22
C ALA A 256 -10.13 -2.48 7.69
N LEU A 257 -9.61 -3.36 8.54
CA LEU A 257 -9.32 -4.76 8.20
C LEU A 257 -10.61 -5.56 7.95
N CYS A 258 -11.63 -5.39 8.79
CA CYS A 258 -12.95 -6.01 8.61
C CYS A 258 -13.58 -5.59 7.29
N LEU A 259 -13.61 -4.29 6.98
CA LEU A 259 -14.15 -3.76 5.72
C LEU A 259 -13.43 -4.32 4.48
N GLN A 260 -12.12 -4.53 4.54
CA GLN A 260 -11.38 -5.19 3.46
C GLN A 260 -11.83 -6.64 3.26
N ARG A 261 -11.96 -7.41 4.34
CA ARG A 261 -12.42 -8.81 4.29
C ARG A 261 -13.84 -8.90 3.74
N LEU A 262 -14.77 -8.13 4.31
CA LEU A 262 -16.16 -8.03 3.84
C LEU A 262 -16.27 -7.71 2.35
N LYS A 263 -15.44 -6.77 1.87
CA LYS A 263 -15.43 -6.43 0.44
C LYS A 263 -14.90 -7.58 -0.43
N LYS A 264 -13.86 -8.27 0.02
CA LYS A 264 -13.27 -9.41 -0.68
C LYS A 264 -14.25 -10.58 -0.77
N ASP A 265 -14.99 -10.82 0.29
CA ASP A 265 -15.93 -11.95 0.40
C ASP A 265 -17.32 -11.61 -0.16
N GLY A 266 -17.54 -10.36 -0.60
CA GLY A 266 -18.80 -9.91 -1.19
C GLY A 266 -19.90 -9.62 -0.17
N GLU A 267 -19.56 -9.51 1.12
CA GLU A 267 -20.48 -9.39 2.25
C GLU A 267 -20.73 -7.94 2.67
N ILE A 268 -20.16 -6.96 1.97
CA ILE A 268 -20.32 -5.55 2.34
C ILE A 268 -21.80 -5.12 2.39
N MET A 269 -22.65 -5.66 1.51
CA MET A 269 -24.09 -5.37 1.49
C MET A 269 -24.81 -5.97 2.70
N LYS A 270 -24.41 -7.18 3.12
CA LYS A 270 -24.91 -7.84 4.33
C LYS A 270 -24.60 -6.97 5.56
N TYR A 271 -23.38 -6.46 5.66
CA TYR A 271 -22.96 -5.59 6.76
C TYR A 271 -23.73 -4.26 6.76
N CYS A 272 -23.89 -3.61 5.60
CA CYS A 272 -24.66 -2.37 5.50
C CYS A 272 -26.13 -2.58 5.88
N ALA A 273 -26.74 -3.70 5.47
CA ALA A 273 -28.10 -4.05 5.85
C ALA A 273 -28.22 -4.25 7.37
N ALA A 274 -27.25 -4.92 8.00
CA ALA A 274 -27.23 -5.08 9.46
C ALA A 274 -27.13 -3.73 10.18
N LEU A 275 -26.23 -2.83 9.74
CA LEU A 275 -26.07 -1.48 10.31
C LEU A 275 -27.36 -0.65 10.21
N GLU A 276 -28.08 -0.72 9.09
CA GLU A 276 -29.33 0.01 8.89
C GLU A 276 -30.45 -0.48 9.81
N VAL A 277 -30.42 -1.75 10.23
CA VAL A 277 -31.45 -2.33 11.11
C VAL A 277 -31.12 -2.14 12.58
N GLU A 278 -29.86 -2.41 12.98
CA GLU A 278 -29.48 -2.34 14.39
C GLU A 278 -29.13 -0.91 14.84
N GLU A 279 -28.83 0.00 13.90
CA GLU A 279 -28.51 1.42 14.16
C GLU A 279 -27.54 1.59 15.35
N PRO A 280 -26.30 1.07 15.26
CA PRO A 280 -25.37 1.10 16.38
C PRO A 280 -25.12 2.54 16.84
N SER A 281 -25.03 2.71 18.15
CA SER A 281 -24.88 4.02 18.80
C SER A 281 -23.42 4.43 18.98
N THR A 282 -22.50 3.45 18.92
CA THR A 282 -21.06 3.67 19.07
C THR A 282 -20.26 2.97 17.98
N PHE A 283 -19.05 3.47 17.73
CA PHE A 283 -18.14 2.89 16.74
C PHE A 283 -17.80 1.43 17.08
N THR A 284 -17.61 1.15 18.38
CA THR A 284 -17.30 -0.19 18.87
C THR A 284 -18.44 -1.17 18.61
N GLU A 285 -19.71 -0.77 18.81
CA GLU A 285 -20.86 -1.61 18.46
C GLU A 285 -20.88 -1.95 16.95
N ALA A 286 -20.61 -0.96 16.09
CA ALA A 286 -20.51 -1.21 14.66
C ALA A 286 -19.33 -2.15 14.31
N LEU A 287 -18.20 -2.03 15.00
CA LEU A 287 -17.06 -2.92 14.83
C LEU A 287 -17.40 -4.36 15.24
N ASP A 288 -18.05 -4.55 16.39
CA ASP A 288 -18.50 -5.85 16.86
C ASP A 288 -19.42 -6.52 15.83
N MET A 289 -20.35 -5.76 15.25
CA MET A 289 -21.21 -6.25 14.15
C MET A 289 -20.41 -6.67 12.91
N ALA A 290 -19.30 -5.98 12.60
CA ALA A 290 -18.45 -6.33 11.46
C ALA A 290 -17.64 -7.61 11.72
N ILE A 291 -17.22 -7.83 12.97
CA ILE A 291 -16.53 -9.04 13.43
C ILE A 291 -17.51 -10.23 13.41
N ASP A 292 -18.72 -10.02 13.92
CA ASP A 292 -19.78 -11.03 14.00
C ASP A 292 -20.69 -11.03 12.76
N ILE A 293 -20.15 -10.71 11.58
CA ILE A 293 -20.94 -10.63 10.35
C ILE A 293 -21.60 -11.97 9.97
N ASP A 294 -21.04 -13.08 10.43
CA ASP A 294 -21.58 -14.43 10.26
C ASP A 294 -22.91 -14.65 11.00
N ASP A 295 -23.24 -13.82 12.00
CA ASP A 295 -24.54 -13.83 12.66
C ASP A 295 -25.66 -13.24 11.77
N TYR A 296 -25.30 -12.67 10.63
CA TYR A 296 -26.25 -12.08 9.68
C TYR A 296 -26.28 -12.84 8.36
N GLU A 297 -27.48 -12.92 7.79
CA GLU A 297 -27.69 -13.52 6.48
C GLU A 297 -28.45 -12.55 5.59
N LEU A 298 -27.89 -12.27 4.42
CA LEU A 298 -28.57 -11.53 3.37
C LEU A 298 -29.49 -12.51 2.62
N ILE A 299 -30.77 -12.18 2.59
CA ILE A 299 -31.84 -13.03 2.08
C ILE A 299 -32.19 -12.62 0.64
N SER A 300 -32.59 -13.61 -0.17
CA SER A 300 -33.13 -13.34 -1.50
C SER A 300 -34.47 -12.60 -1.39
N ASP A 301 -34.76 -11.74 -2.37
CA ASP A 301 -36.01 -10.99 -2.46
C ASP A 301 -37.23 -11.85 -2.85
N SER A 302 -37.06 -13.17 -2.97
CA SER A 302 -38.09 -14.12 -3.36
C SER A 302 -38.65 -14.83 -2.13
N GLU A 303 -39.85 -14.41 -1.69
CA GLU A 303 -40.64 -15.10 -0.66
C GLU A 303 -40.78 -16.59 -0.99
N ARG A 304 -41.09 -16.91 -2.26
CA ARG A 304 -41.18 -18.29 -2.74
C ARG A 304 -39.92 -19.12 -2.45
N GLU A 305 -38.74 -18.61 -2.80
CA GLU A 305 -37.50 -19.35 -2.57
C GLU A 305 -37.16 -19.42 -1.09
N TYR A 306 -37.50 -18.38 -0.32
CA TYR A 306 -37.34 -18.39 1.13
C TYR A 306 -38.20 -19.48 1.80
N GLY A 307 -39.47 -19.61 1.39
CA GLY A 307 -40.35 -20.69 1.86
C GLY A 307 -39.81 -22.08 1.55
N ARG A 308 -39.21 -22.26 0.35
CA ARG A 308 -38.51 -23.51 -0.01
C ARG A 308 -37.27 -23.73 0.86
N GLN A 309 -36.47 -22.68 1.11
CA GLN A 309 -35.29 -22.75 1.97
C GLN A 309 -35.67 -23.08 3.42
N ALA A 310 -36.75 -22.52 3.96
CA ALA A 310 -37.28 -22.85 5.27
C ALA A 310 -37.65 -24.34 5.38
N LEU A 311 -38.32 -24.90 4.38
CA LEU A 311 -38.62 -26.34 4.32
C LEU A 311 -37.34 -27.19 4.23
N ARG A 312 -36.33 -26.75 3.48
CA ARG A 312 -35.01 -27.43 3.47
C ARG A 312 -34.37 -27.44 4.86
N ARG A 313 -34.44 -26.33 5.60
CA ARG A 313 -33.96 -26.24 6.99
C ARG A 313 -34.69 -27.22 7.92
N MET A 314 -35.96 -27.50 7.65
CA MET A 314 -36.76 -28.51 8.35
C MET A 314 -36.55 -29.96 7.85
N GLY A 315 -35.65 -30.17 6.88
CA GLY A 315 -35.28 -31.50 6.37
C GLY A 315 -36.01 -31.94 5.10
N ALA A 316 -36.80 -31.07 4.46
CA ALA A 316 -37.38 -31.37 3.15
C ALA A 316 -36.27 -31.41 2.08
N ASN A 317 -36.09 -32.55 1.42
CA ASN A 317 -35.16 -32.67 0.31
C ASN A 317 -35.80 -32.16 -1.00
N GLY A 318 -35.02 -32.13 -2.08
CA GLY A 318 -35.50 -31.67 -3.40
C GLY A 318 -36.71 -32.44 -3.91
N GLU A 319 -36.74 -33.77 -3.72
CA GLU A 319 -37.86 -34.63 -4.14
C GLU A 319 -39.16 -34.29 -3.42
N VAL A 320 -39.09 -33.99 -2.12
CA VAL A 320 -40.26 -33.55 -1.33
C VAL A 320 -40.76 -32.20 -1.82
N LEU A 321 -39.85 -31.24 -2.08
CA LEU A 321 -40.22 -29.93 -2.59
C LEU A 321 -40.88 -30.01 -3.98
N GLU A 322 -40.36 -30.87 -4.86
CA GLU A 322 -40.95 -31.13 -6.17
C GLU A 322 -42.31 -31.84 -6.07
N ALA A 323 -42.46 -32.79 -5.15
CA ALA A 323 -43.72 -33.52 -4.97
C ALA A 323 -44.87 -32.63 -4.46
N ILE A 324 -44.55 -31.59 -3.68
CA ILE A 324 -45.53 -30.61 -3.19
C ILE A 324 -45.63 -29.37 -4.10
N GLU A 325 -44.87 -29.34 -5.20
CA GLU A 325 -44.88 -28.25 -6.20
C GLU A 325 -46.27 -28.16 -6.85
N GLY A 326 -46.94 -27.02 -6.63
CA GLY A 326 -48.33 -26.81 -7.09
C GLY A 326 -49.41 -27.21 -6.08
N HIS A 327 -49.04 -27.82 -4.95
CA HIS A 327 -49.93 -28.11 -3.83
C HIS A 327 -49.68 -27.20 -2.61
N THR A 328 -48.54 -26.51 -2.58
CA THR A 328 -48.15 -25.59 -1.51
C THR A 328 -48.04 -24.16 -2.05
N ASP A 329 -48.59 -23.21 -1.32
CA ASP A 329 -48.36 -21.78 -1.56
C ASP A 329 -47.02 -21.38 -0.92
N PHE A 330 -45.93 -21.53 -1.68
CA PHE A 330 -44.59 -21.22 -1.21
C PHE A 330 -44.37 -19.72 -1.01
N ASP A 331 -45.13 -18.87 -1.70
CA ASP A 331 -45.05 -17.43 -1.57
C ASP A 331 -45.61 -17.01 -0.21
N GLN A 332 -46.81 -17.48 0.15
CA GLN A 332 -47.40 -17.26 1.48
C GLN A 332 -46.53 -17.85 2.60
N LEU A 333 -46.09 -19.11 2.46
CA LEU A 333 -45.21 -19.75 3.43
C LEU A 333 -43.91 -18.95 3.61
N GLY A 334 -43.33 -18.46 2.52
CA GLY A 334 -42.14 -17.64 2.56
C GLY A 334 -42.34 -16.38 3.38
N SER A 335 -43.43 -15.64 3.13
CA SER A 335 -43.77 -14.42 3.85
C SER A 335 -43.95 -14.67 5.36
N GLU A 336 -44.69 -15.71 5.74
CA GLU A 336 -44.89 -16.09 7.15
C GLU A 336 -43.57 -16.49 7.84
N MET A 337 -42.73 -17.28 7.17
CA MET A 337 -41.41 -17.67 7.70
C MET A 337 -40.47 -16.46 7.78
N MET A 338 -40.53 -15.51 6.85
CA MET A 338 -39.73 -14.28 6.92
C MET A 338 -40.13 -13.43 8.13
N GLU A 339 -41.42 -13.34 8.42
CA GLU A 339 -41.93 -12.63 9.60
C GLU A 339 -41.48 -13.31 10.90
N GLU A 340 -41.61 -14.64 11.00
CA GLU A 340 -41.18 -15.44 12.15
C GLU A 340 -39.67 -15.37 12.38
N ASP A 341 -38.86 -15.47 11.30
CA ASP A 341 -37.40 -15.38 11.36
C ASP A 341 -36.92 -13.91 11.56
N GLY A 342 -37.84 -12.94 11.66
CA GLY A 342 -37.52 -11.55 11.93
C GLY A 342 -36.79 -10.84 10.78
N VAL A 343 -37.02 -11.24 9.52
CA VAL A 343 -36.39 -10.62 8.35
C VAL A 343 -36.75 -9.13 8.26
N ARG A 344 -35.77 -8.30 7.88
CA ARG A 344 -35.93 -6.84 7.73
C ARG A 344 -35.54 -6.40 6.33
N ARG A 345 -36.27 -5.42 5.81
CA ARG A 345 -36.00 -4.79 4.51
C ARG A 345 -35.22 -3.50 4.72
N THR A 346 -34.13 -3.37 3.98
CA THR A 346 -33.19 -2.24 4.06
C THR A 346 -32.90 -1.70 2.65
N GLY A 347 -32.21 -0.57 2.57
CA GLY A 347 -31.65 -0.06 1.31
C GLY A 347 -30.62 -1.00 0.65
N PHE A 348 -30.10 -1.97 1.40
CA PHE A 348 -29.04 -2.90 0.98
C PHE A 348 -29.54 -4.35 0.76
N GLY A 349 -30.83 -4.60 0.95
CA GLY A 349 -31.46 -5.91 0.74
C GLY A 349 -32.30 -6.38 1.93
N LEU A 350 -32.74 -7.64 1.88
CA LEU A 350 -33.39 -8.30 3.01
C LEU A 350 -32.32 -8.93 3.90
N VAL A 351 -32.41 -8.72 5.20
CA VAL A 351 -31.44 -9.26 6.17
C VAL A 351 -32.15 -9.89 7.35
N ARG A 352 -31.55 -10.93 7.92
CA ARG A 352 -31.94 -11.50 9.21
C ARG A 352 -30.72 -11.73 10.09
N ARG A 353 -30.98 -11.85 11.38
CA ARG A 353 -30.00 -12.25 12.39
C ARG A 353 -30.28 -13.68 12.84
N LEU A 354 -29.25 -14.51 12.88
CA LEU A 354 -29.35 -15.95 13.10
C LEU A 354 -29.43 -16.30 14.59
N GLY A 355 -28.62 -15.65 15.42
CA GLY A 355 -28.56 -15.91 16.86
C GLY A 355 -29.78 -15.39 17.60
N THR A 356 -30.07 -14.10 17.48
CA THR A 356 -31.27 -13.47 18.07
C THR A 356 -32.02 -12.70 16.98
N PRO A 357 -33.21 -13.15 16.55
CA PRO A 357 -33.99 -12.46 15.53
C PRO A 357 -34.26 -11.00 15.90
N PHE A 358 -34.34 -10.13 14.89
CA PHE A 358 -34.62 -8.71 15.10
C PHE A 358 -35.96 -8.51 15.81
N PRO A 359 -36.04 -7.59 16.79
CA PRO A 359 -37.28 -7.33 17.54
C PRO A 359 -38.39 -6.85 16.60
N PRO A 360 -39.65 -7.27 16.80
CA PRO A 360 -40.76 -6.93 15.92
C PRO A 360 -40.89 -5.41 15.75
N VAL A 361 -41.21 -4.97 14.54
CA VAL A 361 -41.40 -3.54 14.25
C VAL A 361 -42.56 -3.04 15.09
N PRO A 362 -42.39 -1.99 15.92
CA PRO A 362 -43.50 -1.44 16.68
C PRO A 362 -44.58 -0.95 15.71
N GLU A 363 -45.83 -1.41 15.91
CA GLU A 363 -46.97 -0.88 15.17
C GLU A 363 -47.02 0.65 15.36
N PRO A 364 -47.23 1.45 14.31
CA PRO A 364 -47.35 2.89 14.47
C PRO A 364 -48.50 3.20 15.42
N ASP A 365 -48.18 3.86 16.53
CA ASP A 365 -49.13 4.34 17.53
C ASP A 365 -50.33 4.98 16.83
N GLN A 366 -51.47 4.27 16.83
CA GLN A 366 -52.75 4.88 16.51
C GLN A 366 -53.05 5.88 17.62
N GLN A 367 -52.60 7.12 17.41
CA GLN A 367 -52.95 8.28 18.20
C GLN A 367 -54.47 8.31 18.36
N MET A 368 -54.92 7.95 19.56
CA MET A 368 -56.29 8.04 20.02
C MET A 368 -56.81 9.45 19.72
N GLY A 369 -57.69 9.55 18.72
CA GLY A 369 -58.48 10.73 18.41
C GLY A 369 -59.45 11.02 19.56
N GLY A 370 -58.94 11.65 20.62
CA GLY A 370 -59.72 12.26 21.66
C GLY A 370 -60.29 13.59 21.19
N LEU A 371 -61.45 13.54 20.53
CA LEU A 371 -62.35 14.69 20.39
C LEU A 371 -62.69 15.21 21.80
N SER A 372 -62.29 16.44 22.11
CA SER A 372 -62.95 17.24 23.15
C SER A 372 -63.74 18.36 22.48
N CYS A 373 -65.06 18.28 22.65
CA CYS A 373 -65.99 19.39 22.53
C CYS A 373 -65.91 20.30 23.76
#